data_AF-A0A6J3JTI3-F1
#
_entry.id   AF-A0A6J3JTI3-F1
#
_cell.length_a   1.000
_cell.length_b   1.000
_cell.length_c   1.000
_cell.angle_alpha   90.00
_cell.angle_beta   90.00
_cell.angle_gamma   90.00
#
_symmetry.space_group_name_H-M   'P 1'
#
loop_
_entity.id
_entity.type
_entity.pdbx_description
1 polymer ?
#
loop_
_entity_poly.entity_id
_entity_poly.type
_entity_poly.pdbx_seq_one_letter_code
_entity_poly.pdbx_strand_id
1 'polypeptide(L)'
;MLKTWCKLTNTFKIKKNLWVQPLAKCSTVTKRNIKNNLVQFPKYKTKILQLVNTSKLDNLTQFISASHAETLISKRTSNGLYKSMPATLLGIYVGPTAITWSLVDRDFNVLAWDSIIWRNKSLKYDIINSVPLFVEQLPLSSSYVMEEVRINSRLRGTSYMMQQQIISSIASCIKLIGRRTNNSDSLANILYILKPLTTARFFKLMVASEVIAVDYFMKKMLDDTKTDNELLQDIHIAYGFKKKYMKKVAVEREQMGKSLLTTLACFHIIRNCIS
;
A
#
# COMPACT_ATOMS: atom_id res chain seq x y z
N MET A 1 13.22 5.80 4.22
CA MET A 1 14.18 4.72 4.30
C MET A 1 14.93 4.79 3.05
N LEU A 2 14.33 4.81 1.86
CA LEU A 2 15.11 5.07 0.65
C LEU A 2 15.43 6.58 0.49
N LYS A 3 14.52 7.49 0.86
CA LYS A 3 14.79 8.95 1.02
C LYS A 3 15.57 9.28 2.32
N THR A 4 15.25 8.72 3.49
CA THR A 4 16.20 8.76 4.64
C THR A 4 17.51 8.07 4.36
N TRP A 5 17.60 7.04 3.49
CA TRP A 5 18.89 6.49 3.06
C TRP A 5 19.64 7.49 2.21
N CYS A 6 18.96 8.24 1.35
CA CYS A 6 19.57 9.32 0.57
C CYS A 6 20.01 10.51 1.47
N LYS A 7 19.36 10.70 2.63
CA LYS A 7 19.83 11.62 3.68
C LYS A 7 20.90 10.99 4.59
N LEU A 8 20.87 9.68 4.84
CA LEU A 8 21.87 8.94 5.61
C LEU A 8 23.16 8.76 4.79
N THR A 9 23.10 8.71 3.45
CA THR A 9 24.26 8.84 2.55
C THR A 9 24.98 10.17 2.67
N ASN A 10 24.38 11.18 3.32
CA ASN A 10 25.10 12.39 3.72
C ASN A 10 25.86 12.24 5.06
N THR A 11 25.57 11.22 5.88
CA THR A 11 26.25 10.90 7.15
C THR A 11 27.16 9.67 7.08
N PHE A 12 27.07 8.85 6.02
CA PHE A 12 27.95 7.70 5.81
C PHE A 12 29.33 8.17 5.33
N LYS A 13 30.37 8.02 6.16
CA LYS A 13 31.78 8.05 5.71
C LYS A 13 32.05 6.81 4.85
N ILE A 14 31.71 6.87 3.57
CA ILE A 14 32.08 5.86 2.58
C ILE A 14 33.60 5.95 2.39
N LYS A 15 34.31 4.84 2.59
CA LYS A 15 35.77 4.79 2.45
C LYS A 15 36.17 5.21 1.03
N LYS A 16 37.12 6.14 0.94
CA LYS A 16 37.56 6.87 -0.27
C LYS A 16 38.00 5.97 -1.44
N ASN A 17 38.27 4.68 -1.19
CA ASN A 17 38.90 3.76 -2.16
C ASN A 17 37.99 2.60 -2.61
N LEU A 18 36.70 2.58 -2.26
CA LEU A 18 35.83 1.42 -2.55
C LEU A 18 34.98 1.62 -3.82
N TRP A 19 35.57 1.19 -4.94
CA TRP A 19 34.96 1.16 -6.28
C TRP A 19 34.07 -0.05 -6.45
N VAL A 20 32.76 0.15 -6.29
CA VAL A 20 31.71 -0.82 -6.63
C VAL A 20 30.70 -0.10 -7.51
N GLN A 21 30.67 -0.38 -8.82
CA GLN A 21 29.90 0.41 -9.80
C GLN A 21 28.42 0.72 -9.46
N PRO A 22 27.67 -0.14 -8.74
CA PRO A 22 26.31 0.18 -8.24
C PRO A 22 26.24 1.15 -7.05
N LEU A 23 27.24 1.17 -6.18
CA LEU A 23 27.37 2.07 -5.01
C LEU A 23 28.23 3.32 -5.32
N ALA A 24 29.05 3.27 -6.37
CA ALA A 24 29.87 4.36 -6.90
C ALA A 24 29.02 5.56 -7.34
N LYS A 25 27.81 5.32 -7.84
CA LYS A 25 26.85 6.37 -8.21
C LYS A 25 26.11 6.96 -7.03
N CYS A 26 26.33 6.45 -5.81
CA CYS A 26 25.68 6.88 -4.58
C CYS A 26 26.68 7.47 -3.54
N SER A 27 27.92 7.77 -3.96
CA SER A 27 29.02 8.19 -3.09
C SER A 27 29.55 9.61 -3.40
N THR A 28 29.89 10.31 -2.34
CA THR A 28 30.19 11.74 -2.23
C THR A 28 31.69 12.01 -2.38
N VAL A 29 32.09 12.69 -3.46
CA VAL A 29 33.36 13.43 -3.48
C VAL A 29 33.15 14.90 -3.84
N THR A 30 31.99 15.28 -4.41
CA THR A 30 31.63 16.68 -4.69
C THR A 30 30.11 16.87 -4.71
N LYS A 31 29.61 18.08 -4.42
CA LYS A 31 28.17 18.47 -4.52
C LYS A 31 27.53 18.08 -5.86
N ARG A 32 28.33 17.91 -6.91
CA ARG A 32 27.93 17.47 -8.26
C ARG A 32 27.40 16.02 -8.28
N ASN A 33 27.87 15.16 -7.38
CA ASN A 33 27.47 13.74 -7.35
C ASN A 33 26.06 13.52 -6.76
N ILE A 34 25.63 14.31 -5.77
CA ILE A 34 24.34 14.15 -5.08
C ILE A 34 23.14 14.15 -6.06
N LYS A 35 23.16 15.03 -7.07
CA LYS A 35 22.15 15.04 -8.14
C LYS A 35 22.17 13.74 -8.96
N ASN A 36 23.34 13.23 -9.32
CA ASN A 36 23.48 11.98 -10.07
C ASN A 36 23.05 10.76 -9.25
N ASN A 37 23.26 10.78 -7.93
CA ASN A 37 22.82 9.71 -7.02
C ASN A 37 21.30 9.58 -7.02
N LEU A 38 20.57 10.71 -6.89
CA LEU A 38 19.11 10.74 -6.93
C LEU A 38 18.54 10.23 -8.26
N VAL A 39 19.22 10.53 -9.37
CA VAL A 39 18.83 10.07 -10.72
C VAL A 39 19.08 8.57 -10.91
N GLN A 40 20.16 8.03 -10.33
CA GLN A 40 20.57 6.63 -10.55
C GLN A 40 19.97 5.67 -9.53
N PHE A 41 19.58 6.15 -8.36
CA PHE A 41 19.00 5.34 -7.30
C PHE A 41 17.77 4.51 -7.71
N PRO A 42 16.81 5.02 -8.50
CA PRO A 42 15.70 4.20 -9.02
C PRO A 42 16.18 2.97 -9.79
N LYS A 43 17.28 3.09 -10.53
CA LYS A 43 17.87 2.01 -11.36
C LYS A 43 18.50 0.89 -10.52
N TYR A 44 19.06 1.20 -9.35
CA TYR A 44 19.76 0.22 -8.50
C TYR A 44 18.99 -0.19 -7.25
N LYS A 45 17.81 0.41 -7.00
CA LYS A 45 16.97 0.18 -5.82
C LYS A 45 16.75 -1.31 -5.51
N THR A 46 16.42 -2.12 -6.51
CA THR A 46 16.17 -3.57 -6.31
C THR A 46 17.42 -4.32 -5.88
N LYS A 47 18.58 -4.02 -6.50
CA LYS A 47 19.88 -4.63 -6.16
C LYS A 47 20.33 -4.22 -4.75
N ILE A 48 20.12 -2.95 -4.38
CA ILE A 48 20.42 -2.45 -3.03
C ILE A 48 19.53 -3.15 -2.01
N LEU A 49 18.22 -3.25 -2.26
CA LEU A 49 17.29 -3.93 -1.36
C LEU A 49 17.67 -5.40 -1.16
N GLN A 50 18.02 -6.10 -2.24
CA GLN A 50 18.49 -7.49 -2.20
C GLN A 50 19.77 -7.59 -1.36
N LEU A 51 20.78 -6.76 -1.64
CA LEU A 51 22.04 -6.75 -0.93
C LEU A 51 21.86 -6.52 0.57
N VAL A 52 21.00 -5.59 0.99
CA VAL A 52 20.72 -5.32 2.40
C VAL A 52 19.99 -6.48 3.07
N ASN A 53 19.05 -7.10 2.35
CA ASN A 53 18.26 -8.19 2.89
C ASN A 53 19.03 -9.49 3.02
N THR A 54 20.00 -9.77 2.15
CA THR A 54 20.72 -11.06 2.13
C THR A 54 22.12 -10.99 2.76
N SER A 55 22.74 -9.82 2.84
CA SER A 55 24.12 -9.72 3.33
C SER A 55 24.23 -9.95 4.84
N LYS A 56 25.33 -10.58 5.24
CA LYS A 56 25.82 -10.67 6.62
C LYS A 56 26.59 -9.41 6.99
N LEU A 57 26.92 -9.24 8.28
CA LEU A 57 27.61 -8.06 8.79
C LEU A 57 28.89 -7.77 8.01
N ASP A 58 29.75 -8.78 7.85
CA ASP A 58 31.05 -8.65 7.17
C ASP A 58 30.93 -8.22 5.70
N ASN A 59 29.85 -8.62 5.02
CA ASN A 59 29.58 -8.20 3.66
C ASN A 59 29.09 -6.75 3.62
N LEU A 60 28.27 -6.33 4.59
CA LEU A 60 27.77 -4.95 4.66
C LEU A 60 28.88 -3.96 5.06
N THR A 61 29.81 -4.37 5.94
CA THR A 61 30.92 -3.52 6.38
C THR A 61 31.95 -3.24 5.27
N GLN A 62 31.91 -3.99 4.18
CA GLN A 62 32.65 -3.64 2.94
C GLN A 62 32.09 -2.39 2.26
N PHE A 63 30.81 -2.06 2.48
CA PHE A 63 30.11 -0.97 1.79
C PHE A 63 29.75 0.23 2.68
N ILE A 64 29.50 -0.01 3.97
CA ILE A 64 29.09 1.00 4.96
C ILE A 64 29.83 0.78 6.29
N SER A 65 29.72 1.71 7.25
CA SER A 65 30.37 1.53 8.56
C SER A 65 29.71 0.42 9.38
N ALA A 66 30.49 -0.20 10.28
CA ALA A 66 30.04 -1.27 11.17
C ALA A 66 28.77 -0.91 11.95
N SER A 67 28.76 0.23 12.63
CA SER A 67 27.60 0.73 13.40
C SER A 67 26.30 0.78 12.59
N HIS A 68 26.38 1.14 11.31
CA HIS A 68 25.20 1.21 10.47
C HIS A 68 24.81 -0.15 9.88
N ALA A 69 25.78 -1.01 9.57
CA ALA A 69 25.51 -2.39 9.17
C ALA A 69 24.82 -3.16 10.30
N GLU A 70 25.28 -2.98 11.54
CA GLU A 70 24.64 -3.50 12.75
C GLU A 70 23.22 -2.96 12.91
N THR A 71 23.02 -1.65 12.73
CA THR A 71 21.67 -1.04 12.76
C THR A 71 20.75 -1.64 11.69
N LEU A 72 21.25 -1.86 10.48
CA LEU A 72 20.47 -2.46 9.39
C LEU A 72 20.08 -3.89 9.69
N ILE A 73 21.02 -4.69 10.22
CA ILE A 73 20.77 -6.07 10.61
C ILE A 73 19.79 -6.12 11.79
N SER A 74 20.00 -5.31 12.82
CA SER A 74 19.10 -5.23 13.99
C SER A 74 17.67 -4.92 13.57
N LYS A 75 17.47 -3.89 12.74
CA LYS A 75 16.14 -3.54 12.18
C LYS A 75 15.56 -4.64 11.29
N ARG A 76 16.40 -5.34 10.51
CA ARG A 76 15.96 -6.48 9.69
C ARG A 76 15.52 -7.66 10.56
N THR A 77 16.21 -7.90 11.67
CA THR A 77 15.90 -8.99 12.60
C THR A 77 14.62 -8.69 13.38
N SER A 78 14.40 -7.45 13.80
CA SER A 78 13.20 -7.06 14.55
C SER A 78 11.96 -6.84 13.69
N ASN A 79 12.12 -6.25 12.50
CA ASN A 79 10.99 -5.85 11.64
C ASN A 79 10.84 -6.70 10.38
N GLY A 80 11.71 -7.69 10.18
CA GLY A 80 11.79 -8.49 8.96
C GLY A 80 12.52 -7.79 7.81
N LEU A 81 12.52 -8.43 6.64
CA LEU A 81 13.20 -7.92 5.45
C LEU A 81 12.66 -6.56 5.02
N TYR A 82 13.57 -5.69 4.58
CA TYR A 82 13.23 -4.39 4.00
C TYR A 82 12.41 -4.58 2.73
N LYS A 83 11.28 -3.89 2.65
CA LYS A 83 10.39 -3.92 1.48
C LYS A 83 10.48 -2.60 0.74
N SER A 84 10.52 -2.67 -0.59
CA SER A 84 10.31 -1.50 -1.43
C SER A 84 8.83 -1.12 -1.45
N MET A 85 8.55 0.17 -1.57
CA MET A 85 7.20 0.64 -1.85
C MET A 85 6.66 -0.06 -3.11
N PRO A 86 5.45 -0.64 -3.06
CA PRO A 86 4.88 -1.32 -4.21
C PRO A 86 4.78 -0.38 -5.42
N ALA A 87 4.83 -0.94 -6.63
CA ALA A 87 4.64 -0.15 -7.84
C ALA A 87 3.18 0.31 -7.94
N THR A 88 2.27 -0.61 -7.64
CA THR A 88 0.82 -0.40 -7.54
C THR A 88 0.27 -1.12 -6.31
N LEU A 89 -0.75 -0.53 -5.70
CA LEU A 89 -1.48 -1.10 -4.57
C LEU A 89 -2.97 -1.10 -4.90
N LEU A 90 -3.60 -2.26 -4.79
CA LEU A 90 -5.05 -2.41 -4.93
C LEU A 90 -5.66 -2.54 -3.54
N GLY A 91 -6.37 -1.51 -3.09
CA GLY A 91 -7.19 -1.63 -1.89
C GLY A 91 -8.57 -2.17 -2.22
N ILE A 92 -8.99 -3.17 -1.45
CA ILE A 92 -10.28 -3.83 -1.61
C ILE A 92 -11.06 -3.64 -0.30
N TYR A 93 -12.28 -3.16 -0.43
CA TYR A 93 -13.20 -2.99 0.68
C TYR A 93 -14.48 -3.79 0.41
N VAL A 94 -14.78 -4.73 1.30
CA VAL A 94 -16.00 -5.53 1.29
C VAL A 94 -17.00 -4.88 2.25
N GLY A 95 -17.88 -4.05 1.69
CA GLY A 95 -18.90 -3.35 2.46
C GLY A 95 -20.22 -4.13 2.56
N PRO A 96 -21.26 -3.56 3.18
CA PRO A 96 -22.52 -4.25 3.45
C PRO A 96 -23.31 -4.66 2.20
N THR A 97 -23.10 -3.94 1.09
CA THR A 97 -23.84 -4.18 -0.16
C THR A 97 -22.96 -4.26 -1.39
N ALA A 98 -21.76 -3.70 -1.34
CA ALA A 98 -20.83 -3.66 -2.47
C ALA A 98 -19.41 -4.10 -2.07
N ILE A 99 -18.73 -4.74 -3.01
CA ILE A 99 -17.29 -4.90 -2.99
C ILE A 99 -16.76 -3.76 -3.84
N THR A 100 -15.85 -2.97 -3.28
CA THR A 100 -15.29 -1.80 -3.97
C THR A 100 -13.79 -1.88 -3.95
N TRP A 101 -13.14 -1.33 -4.97
CA TRP A 101 -11.70 -1.35 -5.07
C TRP A 101 -11.15 -0.08 -5.71
N SER A 102 -9.92 0.24 -5.34
CA SER A 102 -9.15 1.33 -5.93
C SER A 102 -7.71 0.89 -6.17
N LEU A 103 -7.26 1.01 -7.41
CA LEU A 103 -5.86 0.80 -7.78
C LEU A 103 -5.16 2.15 -7.78
N VAL A 104 -4.08 2.25 -7.01
CA VAL A 104 -3.27 3.46 -6.92
C VAL A 104 -1.82 3.10 -7.23
N ASP A 105 -1.10 3.97 -7.91
CA ASP A 105 0.35 3.81 -8.11
C ASP A 105 1.17 4.50 -7.00
N ARG A 106 2.49 4.33 -7.06
CA ARG A 106 3.40 4.93 -6.07
C ARG A 106 3.46 6.46 -6.07
N ASP A 107 2.99 7.08 -7.14
CA ASP A 107 2.95 8.53 -7.33
C ASP A 107 1.55 9.06 -6.96
N PHE A 108 0.73 8.23 -6.31
CA PHE A 108 -0.62 8.55 -5.84
C PHE A 108 -1.61 8.88 -6.97
N ASN A 109 -1.37 8.37 -8.18
CA ASN A 109 -2.36 8.39 -9.25
C ASN A 109 -3.37 7.26 -9.06
N VAL A 110 -4.65 7.60 -9.08
CA VAL A 110 -5.73 6.61 -9.09
C VAL A 110 -5.89 6.06 -10.51
N LEU A 111 -5.53 4.79 -10.70
CA LEU A 111 -5.52 4.11 -12.00
C LEU A 111 -6.83 3.36 -12.30
N ALA A 112 -7.51 2.88 -11.26
CA ALA A 112 -8.83 2.26 -11.37
C ALA A 112 -9.62 2.49 -10.08
N TRP A 113 -10.93 2.70 -10.19
CA TRP A 113 -11.79 2.88 -9.03
C TRP A 113 -13.23 2.46 -9.37
N ASP A 114 -13.71 1.41 -8.73
CA ASP A 114 -15.01 0.82 -9.08
C ASP A 114 -15.67 0.04 -7.93
N SER A 115 -16.90 -0.40 -8.19
CA SER A 115 -17.70 -1.22 -7.30
C SER A 115 -18.51 -2.28 -8.03
N ILE A 116 -18.73 -3.41 -7.37
CA ILE A 116 -19.74 -4.39 -7.73
C ILE A 116 -20.70 -4.62 -6.57
N ILE A 117 -22.00 -4.59 -6.87
CA ILE A 117 -23.05 -4.87 -5.88
C ILE A 117 -23.13 -6.38 -5.70
N TRP A 118 -22.83 -6.84 -4.49
CA TRP A 118 -22.90 -8.26 -4.15
C TRP A 118 -24.16 -8.59 -3.35
N ARG A 119 -24.81 -7.60 -2.73
CA ARG A 119 -26.03 -7.83 -1.94
C ARG A 119 -27.21 -7.08 -2.54
N ASN A 120 -27.98 -7.77 -3.37
CA ASN A 120 -29.23 -7.27 -3.94
C ASN A 120 -30.38 -8.21 -3.53
N LYS A 121 -30.94 -7.97 -2.34
CA LYS A 121 -32.19 -8.55 -1.78
C LYS A 121 -32.28 -10.08 -1.55
N SER A 122 -31.43 -10.92 -2.16
CA SER A 122 -31.40 -12.38 -1.91
C SER A 122 -30.65 -12.75 -0.61
N LEU A 123 -31.22 -13.67 0.18
CA LEU A 123 -30.63 -14.24 1.41
C LEU A 123 -29.62 -15.37 1.15
N LYS A 124 -29.55 -15.92 -0.08
CA LYS A 124 -28.63 -17.00 -0.43
C LYS A 124 -27.57 -16.46 -1.39
N TYR A 125 -26.33 -16.47 -0.94
CA TYR A 125 -25.18 -16.08 -1.74
C TYR A 125 -24.20 -17.22 -1.78
N ASP A 126 -23.90 -17.67 -2.99
CA ASP A 126 -22.89 -18.68 -3.22
C ASP A 126 -21.51 -18.00 -3.26
N ILE A 127 -20.90 -17.83 -2.08
CA ILE A 127 -19.59 -17.19 -1.94
C ILE A 127 -18.53 -17.96 -2.74
N ILE A 128 -18.63 -19.28 -2.80
CA ILE A 128 -17.64 -20.15 -3.45
C ILE A 128 -17.60 -19.87 -4.94
N ASN A 129 -18.76 -19.74 -5.59
CA ASN A 129 -18.83 -19.48 -7.03
C ASN A 129 -18.71 -17.97 -7.36
N SER A 130 -19.19 -17.09 -6.48
CA SER A 130 -19.22 -15.64 -6.77
C SER A 130 -17.87 -14.95 -6.56
N VAL A 131 -17.12 -15.31 -5.52
CA VAL A 131 -15.86 -14.64 -5.19
C VAL A 131 -14.80 -14.77 -6.29
N PRO A 132 -14.56 -15.96 -6.89
CA PRO A 132 -13.63 -16.08 -8.01
C PRO A 132 -13.97 -15.14 -9.17
N LEU A 133 -15.25 -15.04 -9.56
CA LEU A 133 -15.72 -14.15 -10.62
C LEU A 133 -15.48 -12.67 -10.30
N PHE A 134 -15.55 -12.27 -9.02
CA PHE A 134 -15.18 -10.91 -8.62
C PHE A 134 -13.67 -10.68 -8.69
N VAL A 135 -12.89 -11.65 -8.23
CA VAL A 135 -11.43 -11.54 -8.24
C VAL A 135 -10.90 -11.46 -9.67
N GLU A 136 -11.53 -12.14 -10.63
CA GLU A 136 -11.21 -12.03 -12.05
C GLU A 136 -11.45 -10.63 -12.64
N GLN A 137 -12.39 -9.86 -12.07
CA GLN A 137 -12.65 -8.47 -12.49
C GLN A 137 -11.68 -7.46 -11.85
N LEU A 138 -10.91 -7.87 -10.83
CA LEU A 138 -9.97 -6.99 -10.17
C LEU A 138 -8.75 -6.73 -11.07
N PRO A 139 -8.28 -5.48 -11.15
CA PRO A 139 -7.06 -5.20 -11.90
C PRO A 139 -5.85 -5.85 -11.24
N LEU A 140 -4.89 -6.29 -12.05
CA LEU A 140 -3.62 -6.81 -11.54
C LEU A 140 -2.83 -5.72 -10.82
N SER A 141 -2.20 -6.09 -9.71
CA SER A 141 -1.45 -5.16 -8.87
C SER A 141 -0.23 -5.84 -8.27
N SER A 142 0.83 -5.06 -8.01
CA SER A 142 2.03 -5.59 -7.35
C SER A 142 1.79 -5.99 -5.89
N SER A 143 0.82 -5.33 -5.26
CA SER A 143 0.40 -5.59 -3.88
C SER A 143 -1.09 -5.30 -3.71
N TYR A 144 -1.66 -5.87 -2.65
CA TYR A 144 -3.07 -5.75 -2.29
C TYR A 144 -3.18 -5.28 -0.84
N VAL A 145 -4.23 -4.53 -0.52
CA VAL A 145 -4.55 -4.17 0.87
C VAL A 145 -6.02 -4.36 1.18
N MET A 146 -6.29 -4.89 2.37
CA MET A 146 -7.62 -4.96 2.97
C MET A 146 -7.53 -4.44 4.40
N GLU A 147 -8.66 -4.00 4.96
CA GLU A 147 -8.77 -3.63 6.37
C GLU A 147 -9.68 -4.64 7.08
N GLU A 148 -9.26 -5.08 8.26
CA GLU A 148 -10.05 -5.99 9.08
C GLU A 148 -11.37 -5.35 9.50
N VAL A 149 -12.45 -6.13 9.40
CA VAL A 149 -13.77 -5.72 9.87
C VAL A 149 -13.83 -5.88 11.38
N ARG A 150 -14.21 -4.81 12.09
CA ARG A 150 -14.43 -4.85 13.54
C ARG A 150 -15.67 -5.68 13.84
N ILE A 151 -15.49 -6.88 14.40
CA ILE A 151 -16.61 -7.66 14.94
C ILE A 151 -16.91 -7.15 16.35
N ASN A 152 -18.13 -6.70 16.58
CA ASN A 152 -18.63 -6.60 17.95
C ASN A 152 -19.22 -7.96 18.31
N SER A 153 -18.63 -8.64 19.31
CA SER A 153 -19.06 -9.98 19.74
C SER A 153 -20.54 -10.05 20.15
N ARG A 154 -21.13 -8.91 20.51
CA ARG A 154 -22.54 -8.76 20.88
C ARG A 154 -23.49 -8.62 19.68
N LEU A 155 -22.98 -8.35 18.48
CA LEU A 155 -23.76 -8.09 17.25
C LEU A 155 -23.35 -9.09 16.15
N ARG A 156 -23.47 -10.39 16.42
CA ARG A 156 -23.31 -11.46 15.42
C ARG A 156 -24.48 -11.46 14.42
N GLY A 157 -24.61 -10.39 13.64
CA GLY A 157 -25.51 -10.37 12.50
C GLY A 157 -24.92 -11.22 11.36
N THR A 158 -25.79 -11.98 10.68
CA THR A 158 -25.44 -12.78 9.49
C THR A 158 -24.66 -11.98 8.43
N SER A 159 -24.96 -10.68 8.31
CA SER A 159 -24.27 -9.74 7.42
C SER A 159 -22.76 -9.63 7.66
N TYR A 160 -22.33 -9.58 8.92
CA TYR A 160 -20.91 -9.39 9.26
C TYR A 160 -20.11 -10.67 9.00
N MET A 161 -20.68 -11.82 9.36
CA MET A 161 -20.04 -13.11 9.10
C MET A 161 -19.85 -13.35 7.60
N MET A 162 -20.84 -12.95 6.80
CA MET A 162 -20.80 -13.05 5.35
C MET A 162 -19.71 -12.16 4.74
N GLN A 163 -19.56 -10.91 5.20
CA GLN A 163 -18.47 -10.03 4.79
C GLN A 163 -17.11 -10.67 5.10
N GLN A 164 -16.95 -11.28 6.27
CA GLN A 164 -15.70 -11.93 6.64
C GLN A 164 -15.37 -13.14 5.78
N GLN A 165 -16.38 -13.95 5.46
CA GLN A 165 -16.22 -15.06 4.53
C GLN A 165 -15.77 -14.54 3.15
N ILE A 166 -16.42 -13.50 2.63
CA ILE A 166 -16.02 -12.88 1.35
C ILE A 166 -14.59 -12.33 1.42
N ILE A 167 -14.21 -11.61 2.48
CA ILE A 167 -12.84 -11.09 2.68
C ILE A 167 -11.82 -12.22 2.66
N SER A 168 -12.10 -13.29 3.42
CA SER A 168 -11.21 -14.45 3.55
C SER A 168 -11.07 -15.21 2.23
N SER A 169 -12.17 -15.37 1.49
CA SER A 169 -12.19 -15.98 0.16
C SER A 169 -11.42 -15.13 -0.86
N ILE A 170 -11.64 -13.80 -0.90
CA ILE A 170 -10.89 -12.89 -1.79
C ILE A 170 -9.39 -12.96 -1.49
N ALA A 171 -9.00 -12.86 -0.22
CA ALA A 171 -7.61 -12.95 0.20
C ALA A 171 -6.96 -14.28 -0.23
N SER A 172 -7.70 -15.38 -0.11
CA SER A 172 -7.26 -16.71 -0.54
C SER A 172 -7.08 -16.80 -2.06
N CYS A 173 -8.06 -16.32 -2.84
CA CYS A 173 -7.97 -16.27 -4.30
C CYS A 173 -6.77 -15.44 -4.78
N ILE A 174 -6.54 -14.26 -4.19
CA ILE A 174 -5.38 -13.40 -4.52
C ILE A 174 -4.06 -14.15 -4.26
N LYS A 175 -3.97 -14.90 -3.16
CA LYS A 175 -2.79 -15.70 -2.83
C LYS A 175 -2.59 -16.89 -3.75
N LEU A 176 -3.68 -17.53 -4.19
CA LEU A 176 -3.62 -18.67 -5.13
C LEU A 176 -3.23 -18.23 -6.54
N ILE A 177 -3.78 -17.10 -7.03
CA ILE A 177 -3.42 -16.53 -8.35
C ILE A 177 -1.90 -16.27 -8.41
N GLY A 178 -1.34 -15.64 -7.37
CA GLY A 178 0.09 -15.34 -7.32
C GLY A 178 1.00 -16.58 -7.30
N ARG A 179 0.49 -17.75 -6.88
CA ARG A 179 1.24 -19.02 -6.93
C ARG A 179 1.20 -19.69 -8.30
N ARG A 180 0.14 -19.47 -9.09
CA ARG A 180 0.00 -20.08 -10.42
C ARG A 180 0.77 -19.32 -11.50
N THR A 181 0.93 -18.01 -11.38
CA THR A 181 1.59 -17.18 -12.40
C THR A 181 3.12 -17.17 -12.29
N ASN A 182 3.68 -17.49 -11.11
CA ASN A 182 5.11 -17.40 -10.86
C ASN A 182 5.70 -18.80 -10.63
N ASN A 183 6.19 -19.44 -11.70
CA ASN A 183 6.97 -20.71 -11.64
C ASN A 183 8.37 -20.54 -11.00
N SER A 184 8.62 -19.41 -10.35
CA SER A 184 9.81 -19.16 -9.53
C SER A 184 9.33 -18.61 -8.19
N ASP A 185 10.06 -18.90 -7.12
CA ASP A 185 9.86 -18.39 -5.74
C ASP A 185 9.87 -16.85 -5.61
N SER A 186 9.76 -16.11 -6.72
CA SER A 186 9.78 -14.65 -6.77
C SER A 186 8.39 -14.06 -6.48
N LEU A 187 8.28 -13.55 -5.25
CA LEU A 187 7.27 -12.60 -4.75
C LEU A 187 5.81 -12.99 -5.01
N ALA A 188 5.34 -13.95 -4.21
CA ALA A 188 3.91 -14.15 -3.96
C ALA A 188 3.22 -12.79 -3.69
N ASN A 189 2.13 -12.50 -4.42
CA ASN A 189 1.27 -11.31 -4.26
C ASN A 189 1.25 -10.83 -2.80
N ILE A 190 1.84 -9.67 -2.50
CA ILE A 190 1.91 -9.18 -1.13
C ILE A 190 0.52 -8.65 -0.76
N LEU A 191 -0.10 -9.26 0.26
CA LEU A 191 -1.37 -8.81 0.81
C LEU A 191 -1.10 -8.18 2.18
N TYR A 192 -1.43 -6.90 2.30
CA TYR A 192 -1.42 -6.17 3.56
C TYR A 192 -2.81 -6.24 4.20
N ILE A 193 -2.85 -6.54 5.49
CA ILE A 193 -4.08 -6.52 6.28
C ILE A 193 -3.92 -5.43 7.34
N LEU A 194 -4.65 -4.33 7.18
CA LEU A 194 -4.67 -3.26 8.17
C LEU A 194 -5.57 -3.66 9.34
N LYS A 195 -5.16 -3.28 10.56
CA LYS A 195 -6.00 -3.43 11.75
C LYS A 195 -7.30 -2.64 11.60
N PRO A 196 -8.38 -3.02 12.31
CA PRO A 196 -9.64 -2.31 12.23
C PRO A 196 -9.47 -0.83 12.61
N LEU A 197 -10.13 0.05 11.86
CA LEU A 197 -10.14 1.50 12.04
C LEU A 197 -8.79 2.18 11.80
N THR A 198 -7.78 1.49 11.24
CA THR A 198 -6.52 2.12 10.84
C THR A 198 -6.77 3.23 9.84
N THR A 199 -7.62 3.02 8.83
CA THR A 199 -7.91 4.04 7.82
C THR A 199 -8.60 5.26 8.46
N ALA A 200 -9.58 5.01 9.31
CA ALA A 200 -10.31 6.07 10.00
C ALA A 200 -9.40 6.89 10.92
N ARG A 201 -8.51 6.24 11.67
CA ARG A 201 -7.53 6.93 12.53
C ARG A 201 -6.51 7.73 11.71
N PHE A 202 -6.03 7.16 10.60
CA PHE A 202 -5.04 7.81 9.75
C PHE A 202 -5.56 9.15 9.20
N PHE A 203 -6.80 9.18 8.70
CA PHE A 203 -7.43 10.39 8.17
C PHE A 203 -8.18 11.23 9.22
N LYS A 204 -8.03 10.92 10.51
CA LYS A 204 -8.72 11.61 11.62
C LYS A 204 -10.25 11.66 11.45
N LEU A 205 -10.84 10.57 10.96
CA LEU A 205 -12.28 10.39 10.77
C LEU A 205 -12.99 9.87 12.02
N MET A 206 -12.31 9.80 13.16
CA MET A 206 -12.89 9.32 14.42
C MET A 206 -13.37 10.49 15.25
N VAL A 207 -14.63 10.44 15.71
CA VAL A 207 -15.16 11.31 16.77
C VAL A 207 -15.54 10.41 17.93
N ALA A 208 -14.80 10.53 19.04
CA ALA A 208 -14.85 9.59 20.15
C ALA A 208 -14.66 8.13 19.68
N SER A 209 -15.73 7.33 19.68
CA SER A 209 -15.73 5.92 19.27
C SER A 209 -16.39 5.67 17.90
N GLU A 210 -16.89 6.72 17.25
CA GLU A 210 -17.63 6.64 15.99
C GLU A 210 -16.80 7.12 14.79
N VAL A 211 -17.09 6.56 13.62
CA VAL A 211 -16.42 6.90 12.36
C VAL A 211 -17.33 7.85 11.59
N ILE A 212 -16.84 9.03 11.25
CA ILE A 212 -17.54 9.98 10.37
C ILE A 212 -17.65 9.37 8.96
N ALA A 213 -18.74 9.69 8.27
CA ALA A 213 -18.97 9.31 6.88
C ALA A 213 -17.79 9.73 5.98
N VAL A 214 -17.29 8.77 5.21
CA VAL A 214 -16.22 8.97 4.24
C VAL A 214 -16.66 9.82 3.07
N ASP A 215 -17.93 9.75 2.63
CA ASP A 215 -18.47 10.59 1.54
C ASP A 215 -18.23 12.09 1.81
N TYR A 216 -18.31 12.53 3.07
CA TYR A 216 -18.00 13.91 3.45
C TYR A 216 -16.53 14.26 3.20
N PHE A 217 -15.61 13.41 3.64
CA PHE A 217 -14.17 13.60 3.42
C PHE A 217 -13.82 13.54 1.93
N MET A 218 -14.44 12.62 1.20
CA MET A 218 -14.25 12.44 -0.24
C MET A 218 -14.70 13.65 -1.02
N LYS A 219 -15.84 14.27 -0.69
CA LYS A 219 -16.27 15.51 -1.32
C LYS A 219 -15.22 16.61 -1.16
N LYS A 220 -14.67 16.78 0.04
CA LYS A 220 -13.59 17.75 0.29
C LYS A 220 -12.31 17.41 -0.47
N MET A 221 -11.99 16.13 -0.64
CA MET A 221 -10.80 15.68 -1.38
C MET A 221 -10.96 15.82 -2.91
N LEU A 222 -12.19 15.69 -3.42
CA LEU A 222 -12.49 15.75 -4.84
C LEU A 222 -12.72 17.18 -5.35
N ASP A 223 -13.03 18.11 -4.44
CA ASP A 223 -13.13 19.53 -4.71
C ASP A 223 -11.73 20.09 -5.05
N ASP A 224 -11.60 20.71 -6.22
CA ASP A 224 -10.31 21.18 -6.77
C ASP A 224 -9.86 22.51 -6.13
N THR A 225 -10.58 22.98 -5.11
CA THR A 225 -10.18 24.12 -4.28
C THR A 225 -8.98 23.73 -3.42
N LYS A 226 -8.04 24.67 -3.18
CA LYS A 226 -6.78 24.40 -2.47
C LYS A 226 -7.04 23.67 -1.14
N THR A 227 -6.73 22.39 -1.11
CA THR A 227 -6.84 21.57 0.09
C THR A 227 -5.65 21.85 1.00
N ASP A 228 -5.88 22.46 2.17
CA ASP A 228 -4.85 22.71 3.19
C ASP A 228 -4.25 21.43 3.81
N ASN A 229 -4.69 20.26 3.37
CA ASN A 229 -4.22 18.99 3.90
C ASN A 229 -3.05 18.46 3.04
N GLU A 230 -1.82 18.54 3.57
CA GLU A 230 -0.60 18.03 2.94
C GLU A 230 -0.72 16.57 2.48
N LEU A 231 -1.52 15.75 3.17
CA LEU A 231 -1.74 14.34 2.80
C LEU A 231 -2.51 14.17 1.48
N LEU A 232 -3.25 15.18 1.06
CA LEU A 232 -4.15 15.11 -0.10
C LEU A 232 -3.58 15.81 -1.34
N GLN A 233 -2.54 16.62 -1.19
CA GLN A 233 -1.95 17.41 -2.28
C GLN A 233 -1.30 16.54 -3.38
N ASP A 234 -0.77 15.38 -3.00
CA ASP A 234 -0.10 14.46 -3.93
C ASP A 234 -1.09 13.55 -4.69
N ILE A 235 -2.39 13.55 -4.35
CA ILE A 235 -3.35 12.56 -4.87
C ILE A 235 -3.95 13.04 -6.19
N HIS A 236 -3.77 12.24 -7.25
CA HIS A 236 -4.25 12.58 -8.58
C HIS A 236 -5.42 11.66 -8.96
N ILE A 237 -6.61 12.25 -9.15
CA ILE A 237 -7.83 11.54 -9.56
C ILE A 237 -8.32 12.11 -10.88
N ALA A 238 -8.26 11.29 -11.94
CA ALA A 238 -8.75 11.69 -13.25
C ALA A 238 -10.25 12.04 -13.19
N TYR A 239 -10.64 13.06 -13.97
CA TYR A 239 -12.01 13.58 -14.02
C TYR A 239 -13.06 12.49 -14.29
N GLY A 240 -12.73 11.50 -15.14
CA GLY A 240 -13.60 10.36 -15.43
C GLY A 240 -13.99 9.57 -14.18
N PHE A 241 -13.05 9.34 -13.26
CA PHE A 241 -13.32 8.67 -11.99
C PHE A 241 -14.15 9.55 -11.04
N LYS A 242 -13.84 10.86 -10.96
CA LYS A 242 -14.63 11.81 -10.17
C LYS A 242 -16.11 11.81 -10.61
N LYS A 243 -16.35 11.92 -11.93
CA LYS A 243 -17.69 11.90 -12.53
C LYS A 243 -18.41 10.58 -12.28
N LYS A 244 -17.72 9.45 -12.39
CA LYS A 244 -18.28 8.12 -12.10
C LYS A 244 -18.71 8.00 -10.63
N TYR A 245 -17.85 8.44 -9.71
CA TYR A 245 -18.14 8.44 -8.27
C TYR A 245 -19.38 9.28 -7.94
N MET A 246 -19.47 10.51 -8.46
CA MET A 246 -20.60 11.40 -8.18
C MET A 246 -21.95 10.89 -8.70
N LYS A 247 -21.95 10.03 -9.74
CA LYS A 247 -23.16 9.39 -10.26
C LYS A 247 -23.69 8.25 -9.37
N LYS A 248 -22.89 7.72 -8.44
CA LYS A 248 -23.30 6.63 -7.56
C LYS A 248 -24.20 7.12 -6.43
N VAL A 249 -25.05 6.23 -5.92
CA VAL A 249 -25.88 6.49 -4.74
C VAL A 249 -25.02 6.63 -3.48
N ALA A 250 -25.51 7.34 -2.46
CA ALA A 250 -24.75 7.67 -1.26
C ALA A 250 -24.09 6.45 -0.57
N VAL A 251 -24.83 5.34 -0.47
CA VAL A 251 -24.32 4.09 0.14
C VAL A 251 -23.17 3.46 -0.66
N GLU A 252 -23.20 3.56 -1.99
CA GLU A 252 -22.09 3.10 -2.83
C GLU A 252 -20.89 4.05 -2.75
N ARG A 253 -21.13 5.36 -2.73
CA ARG A 253 -20.07 6.37 -2.58
C ARG A 253 -19.31 6.23 -1.27
N GLU A 254 -20.01 5.93 -0.18
CA GLU A 254 -19.37 5.65 1.12
C GLU A 254 -18.41 4.46 1.02
N GLN A 255 -18.86 3.36 0.42
CA GLN A 255 -18.05 2.14 0.28
C GLN A 255 -16.88 2.33 -0.71
N MET A 256 -17.11 3.02 -1.84
CA MET A 256 -16.06 3.37 -2.79
C MET A 256 -15.01 4.31 -2.18
N GLY A 257 -15.46 5.27 -1.36
CA GLY A 257 -14.54 6.13 -0.62
C GLY A 257 -13.68 5.34 0.37
N LYS A 258 -14.25 4.33 1.05
CA LYS A 258 -13.50 3.46 1.95
C LYS A 258 -12.36 2.73 1.24
N SER A 259 -12.58 2.09 0.10
CA SER A 259 -11.50 1.41 -0.63
C SER A 259 -10.35 2.36 -1.00
N LEU A 260 -10.68 3.56 -1.48
CA LEU A 260 -9.68 4.56 -1.83
C LEU A 260 -8.88 5.04 -0.61
N LEU A 261 -9.56 5.43 0.47
CA LEU A 261 -8.87 5.85 1.69
C LEU A 261 -8.02 4.72 2.29
N THR A 262 -8.51 3.47 2.29
CA THR A 262 -7.71 2.32 2.77
C THR A 262 -6.44 2.14 1.95
N THR A 263 -6.53 2.29 0.63
CA THR A 263 -5.36 2.23 -0.26
C THR A 263 -4.35 3.32 0.05
N LEU A 264 -4.83 4.56 0.15
CA LEU A 264 -4.00 5.74 0.41
C LEU A 264 -3.35 5.66 1.80
N ALA A 265 -4.11 5.30 2.84
CA ALA A 265 -3.60 5.13 4.20
C ALA A 265 -2.48 4.08 4.20
N CYS A 266 -2.67 2.93 3.55
CA CYS A 266 -1.64 1.91 3.46
C CYS A 266 -0.40 2.42 2.71
N PHE A 267 -0.57 3.12 1.59
CA PHE A 267 0.55 3.71 0.87
C PHE A 267 1.31 4.73 1.70
N HIS A 268 0.63 5.61 2.44
CA HIS A 268 1.28 6.55 3.34
C HIS A 268 1.97 5.86 4.51
N ILE A 269 1.36 4.84 5.12
CA ILE A 269 1.99 4.04 6.18
C ILE A 269 3.26 3.38 5.64
N ILE A 270 3.19 2.72 4.48
CA ILE A 270 4.36 2.13 3.83
C ILE A 270 5.38 3.22 3.49
N ARG A 271 4.94 4.36 2.94
CA ARG A 271 5.80 5.50 2.63
C ARG A 271 6.47 6.03 3.88
N ASN A 272 5.84 6.05 5.04
CA ASN A 272 6.39 6.55 6.31
C ASN A 272 7.29 5.53 7.01
N CYS A 273 6.91 4.25 7.02
CA CYS A 273 7.75 3.15 7.50
C CYS A 273 8.99 2.97 6.63
N ILE A 274 8.85 3.28 5.34
CA ILE A 274 9.99 3.50 4.49
C ILE A 274 10.60 4.84 4.94
N SER A 275 10.15 6.01 4.45
CA SER A 275 10.66 7.43 4.47
C SER A 275 11.78 7.85 5.41
#